data_AF-A0A2E9KX03-F1
#
_entry.id   AF-A0A2E9KX03-F1
#
_cell.length_a   1.000
_cell.length_b   1.000
_cell.length_c   1.000
_cell.angle_alpha   90.00
_cell.angle_beta   90.00
_cell.angle_gamma   90.00
#
_symmetry.space_group_name_H-M   'P 1'
#
loop_
_entity.id
_entity.type
_entity.pdbx_description
1 polymer ?
#
loop_
_entity_poly.entity_id
_entity_poly.type
_entity_poly.pdbx_seq_one_letter_code
_entity_poly.pdbx_strand_id
1 'polypeptide(L)'
;MRIILSQRIDVASEYEDVPFSVYHFPKRYINQIHPGDRFIYYQGSRYKKDHRYYFGCGVIGNVEPDPTGEYFYAEIFEGHPFKHKVPIYHPDGGFYESIDFADVRNKPNPSWQNSIRKISDRAFNAILQSADMNIDVGNQSSQLESNNNPIDTLKELNKRFRTLSAQERSKRIQKHLDRGSSVTKALKSVLGASCQICGWSGFAKKDGSNYIEAHHLVQMSEKSKGSLCTENIILACPNCHREIHYGKNADVYGDGNLICIDLSNHKTKIMKNTIAHLESVQNISS
;
A
#
# COMPACT_ATOMS: atom_id res chain seq x y z
N MET A 1 11.40 -11.05 -3.32
CA MET A 1 12.43 -10.93 -4.40
C MET A 1 12.91 -9.47 -4.47
N ARG A 2 13.98 -9.19 -5.22
CA ARG A 2 14.47 -7.82 -5.45
C ARG A 2 14.29 -7.43 -6.91
N ILE A 3 13.68 -6.27 -7.13
CA ILE A 3 13.32 -5.81 -8.47
C ILE A 3 13.68 -4.34 -8.71
N ILE A 4 13.83 -3.98 -9.97
CA ILE A 4 13.91 -2.61 -10.45
C ILE A 4 12.56 -2.26 -11.08
N LEU A 5 12.01 -1.11 -10.70
CA LEU A 5 10.82 -0.52 -11.32
C LEU A 5 11.23 0.70 -12.14
N SER A 6 10.88 0.71 -13.41
CA SER A 6 11.12 1.85 -14.28
C SER A 6 9.95 2.82 -14.16
N GLN A 7 10.22 4.05 -13.76
CA GLN A 7 9.24 5.12 -13.62
C GLN A 7 9.81 6.39 -14.24
N ARG A 8 9.00 7.06 -15.06
CA ARG A 8 9.35 8.40 -15.56
C ARG A 8 8.84 9.44 -14.56
N ILE A 9 9.76 10.26 -14.05
CA ILE A 9 9.47 11.50 -13.34
C ILE A 9 9.65 12.63 -14.37
N ASP A 10 8.56 13.28 -14.73
CA ASP A 10 8.61 14.47 -15.59
C ASP A 10 9.13 15.66 -14.78
N VAL A 11 10.05 16.43 -15.39
CA VAL A 11 10.71 17.58 -14.76
C VAL A 11 9.80 18.82 -14.70
N ALA A 12 8.51 18.68 -15.03
CA ALA A 12 7.57 19.77 -15.27
C ALA A 12 6.20 19.58 -14.60
N SER A 13 6.18 18.98 -13.41
CA SER A 13 4.99 18.96 -12.56
C SER A 13 5.36 19.51 -11.19
N GLU A 14 4.99 20.77 -10.95
CA GLU A 14 4.99 21.41 -9.63
C GLU A 14 3.90 20.85 -8.69
N TYR A 15 3.23 19.76 -9.05
CA TYR A 15 2.46 18.98 -8.10
C TYR A 15 3.40 18.01 -7.39
N GLU A 16 3.48 18.15 -6.07
CA GLU A 16 4.16 17.31 -5.07
C GLU A 16 3.65 15.84 -5.03
N ASP A 17 3.17 15.30 -6.16
CA ASP A 17 2.45 14.04 -6.26
C ASP A 17 3.38 12.83 -6.33
N VAL A 18 3.93 12.51 -5.15
CA VAL A 18 4.15 11.17 -4.57
C VAL A 18 4.43 10.04 -5.57
N PRO A 19 5.66 9.93 -6.12
CA PRO A 19 6.10 8.78 -6.93
C PRO A 19 6.17 7.43 -6.18
N PHE A 20 5.65 7.37 -4.94
CA PHE A 20 5.79 6.26 -4.01
C PHE A 20 4.45 5.80 -3.41
N SER A 21 3.33 6.04 -4.10
CA SER A 21 2.01 5.58 -3.60
C SER A 21 1.51 4.33 -4.31
N VAL A 22 1.56 4.32 -5.65
CA VAL A 22 1.09 3.22 -6.49
C VAL A 22 1.97 3.15 -7.74
N TYR A 23 2.27 1.94 -8.19
CA TYR A 23 2.96 1.68 -9.45
C TYR A 23 2.02 0.98 -10.44
N HIS A 24 1.83 1.57 -11.61
CA HIS A 24 0.96 1.05 -12.66
C HIS A 24 1.79 0.33 -13.73
N PHE A 25 1.44 -0.92 -14.06
CA PHE A 25 2.22 -1.72 -15.00
C PHE A 25 1.35 -2.66 -15.86
N PRO A 26 1.77 -2.99 -17.10
CA PRO A 26 1.02 -3.89 -17.97
C PRO A 26 1.02 -5.34 -17.47
N LYS A 27 -0.08 -6.08 -17.73
CA LYS A 27 -0.29 -7.50 -17.35
C LYS A 27 0.88 -8.42 -17.65
N ARG A 28 1.65 -8.18 -18.71
CA ARG A 28 2.83 -8.99 -19.08
C ARG A 28 3.89 -9.11 -17.97
N TYR A 29 3.90 -8.21 -16.98
CA TYR A 29 4.85 -8.25 -15.86
C TYR A 29 4.28 -8.87 -14.58
N ILE A 30 3.03 -9.34 -14.56
CA ILE A 30 2.38 -9.82 -13.32
C ILE A 30 3.17 -10.94 -12.61
N ASN A 31 3.85 -11.81 -13.37
CA ASN A 31 4.68 -12.89 -12.82
C ASN A 31 6.07 -12.42 -12.33
N GLN A 32 6.35 -11.12 -12.36
CA GLN A 32 7.66 -10.54 -12.00
C GLN A 32 7.59 -9.58 -10.81
N ILE A 33 6.39 -9.29 -10.31
CA ILE A 33 6.13 -8.36 -9.22
C ILE A 33 5.09 -8.96 -8.29
N HIS A 34 5.45 -9.12 -7.03
CA HIS A 34 4.60 -9.75 -6.03
C HIS A 34 4.62 -8.95 -4.73
N PRO A 35 3.55 -9.02 -3.92
CA PRO A 35 3.56 -8.50 -2.56
C PRO A 35 4.80 -8.98 -1.79
N GLY A 36 5.41 -8.07 -1.04
CA GLY A 36 6.66 -8.29 -0.32
C GLY A 36 7.92 -8.11 -1.15
N ASP A 37 7.86 -7.96 -2.47
CA ASP A 37 9.08 -7.67 -3.25
C ASP A 37 9.69 -6.33 -2.86
N ARG A 38 11.00 -6.29 -2.62
CA ARG A 38 11.73 -5.05 -2.36
C ARG A 38 12.15 -4.48 -3.70
N PHE A 39 11.96 -3.18 -3.90
CA PHE A 39 12.24 -2.55 -5.18
C PHE A 39 13.16 -1.33 -5.06
N ILE A 40 13.81 -1.02 -6.19
CA ILE A 40 14.49 0.25 -6.46
C ILE A 40 13.86 0.88 -7.69
N TYR A 41 13.56 2.18 -7.62
CA TYR A 41 13.10 2.94 -8.77
C TYR A 41 14.26 3.37 -9.66
N TYR A 42 14.01 3.29 -10.96
CA TYR A 42 14.91 3.67 -12.03
C TYR A 42 14.23 4.65 -13.00
N GLN A 43 14.92 5.75 -13.30
CA GLN A 43 14.60 6.68 -14.39
C GLN A 43 15.59 6.41 -15.53
N GLY A 44 15.09 6.32 -16.77
CA GLY A 44 15.96 6.17 -17.94
C GLY A 44 15.45 6.89 -19.18
N SER A 45 16.30 7.69 -19.82
CA SER A 45 16.07 8.20 -21.17
C SER A 45 16.89 7.44 -22.21
N ARG A 46 16.27 7.14 -23.37
CA ARG A 46 16.98 6.59 -24.54
C ARG A 46 18.04 7.56 -25.07
N TYR A 47 17.79 8.87 -24.97
CA TYR A 47 18.57 9.90 -25.63
C TYR A 47 19.59 10.60 -24.71
N LYS A 48 19.28 10.78 -23.42
CA LYS A 48 20.14 11.49 -22.47
C LYS A 48 20.71 10.53 -21.43
N LYS A 49 22.03 10.30 -21.47
CA LYS A 49 22.72 9.41 -20.51
C LYS A 49 22.59 9.91 -19.08
N ASP A 50 22.65 11.22 -18.86
CA ASP A 50 22.53 11.85 -17.53
C ASP A 50 21.12 11.72 -16.92
N HIS A 51 20.15 11.25 -17.70
CA HIS A 51 18.80 10.96 -17.25
C HIS A 51 18.61 9.47 -16.92
N ARG A 52 19.71 8.74 -16.67
CA ARG A 52 19.71 7.32 -16.27
C ARG A 52 20.24 7.17 -14.85
N TYR A 53 19.34 7.01 -13.90
CA TYR A 53 19.70 6.95 -12.49
C TYR A 53 18.63 6.23 -11.66
N TYR A 54 19.04 5.72 -10.51
CA TYR A 54 18.15 5.26 -9.45
C TYR A 54 17.82 6.42 -8.51
N PHE A 55 16.59 6.45 -8.01
CA PHE A 55 16.09 7.59 -7.23
C PHE A 55 15.25 7.24 -6.01
N GLY A 56 15.03 5.97 -5.73
CA GLY A 56 14.31 5.56 -4.53
C GLY A 56 14.14 4.06 -4.40
N CYS A 57 13.55 3.64 -3.30
CA CYS A 57 13.29 2.25 -3.00
C CYS A 57 11.99 2.08 -2.20
N GLY A 58 11.56 0.84 -2.02
CA GLY A 58 10.45 0.50 -1.14
C GLY A 58 10.10 -0.98 -1.20
N VAL A 59 8.87 -1.29 -0.78
CA VAL A 59 8.30 -2.63 -0.77
C VAL A 59 7.02 -2.63 -1.59
N ILE A 60 6.85 -3.64 -2.42
CA ILE A 60 5.62 -3.90 -3.15
C ILE A 60 4.58 -4.40 -2.16
N GLY A 61 3.46 -3.70 -2.11
CA GLY A 61 2.29 -4.14 -1.40
C GLY A 61 1.39 -5.02 -2.26
N ASN A 62 0.11 -4.94 -1.95
CA ASN A 62 -0.92 -5.62 -2.71
C ASN A 62 -0.93 -5.22 -4.21
N VAL A 63 -1.24 -6.18 -5.07
CA VAL A 63 -1.25 -6.04 -6.54
C VAL A 63 -2.64 -6.39 -7.07
N GLU A 64 -3.26 -5.49 -7.83
CA GLU A 64 -4.61 -5.67 -8.35
C GLU A 64 -4.72 -5.33 -9.83
N PRO A 65 -5.60 -6.01 -10.59
CA PRO A 65 -5.90 -5.62 -11.96
C PRO A 65 -6.62 -4.28 -11.98
N ASP A 66 -6.37 -3.50 -13.03
CA ASP A 66 -7.22 -2.36 -13.37
C ASP A 66 -8.61 -2.84 -13.86
N PRO A 67 -9.61 -1.95 -13.99
CA PRO A 67 -10.95 -2.33 -14.44
C PRO A 67 -10.99 -3.01 -15.82
N THR A 68 -9.99 -2.77 -16.67
CA THR A 68 -9.90 -3.41 -18.00
C THR A 68 -9.24 -4.80 -17.93
N GLY A 69 -8.44 -5.07 -16.90
CA GLY A 69 -7.67 -6.30 -16.74
C GLY A 69 -6.42 -6.36 -17.62
N GLU A 70 -6.10 -5.29 -18.37
CA GLU A 70 -4.90 -5.17 -19.21
C GLU A 70 -3.70 -4.66 -18.43
N TYR A 71 -3.95 -3.97 -17.32
CA TYR A 71 -2.94 -3.40 -16.44
C TYR A 71 -3.18 -3.80 -15.00
N PHE A 72 -2.18 -3.52 -14.17
CA PHE A 72 -2.20 -3.80 -12.75
C PHE A 72 -1.64 -2.59 -11.99
N TYR A 73 -2.16 -2.40 -10.79
CA TYR A 73 -1.68 -1.46 -9.80
C TYR A 73 -0.99 -2.23 -8.68
N ALA A 74 0.27 -1.91 -8.39
CA ALA A 74 0.96 -2.35 -7.20
C ALA A 74 0.98 -1.21 -6.17
N GLU A 75 0.50 -1.47 -4.97
CA GLU A 75 0.69 -0.58 -3.83
C GLU A 75 2.18 -0.45 -3.50
N ILE A 76 2.60 0.73 -3.07
CA ILE A 76 3.99 0.98 -2.66
C ILE A 76 4.00 1.25 -1.16
N PHE A 77 4.69 0.38 -0.43
CA PHE A 77 4.95 0.53 1.00
C PHE A 77 6.37 1.01 1.23
N GLU A 78 6.53 1.84 2.27
CA GLU A 78 7.85 2.34 2.68
C GLU A 78 8.65 2.88 1.50
N GLY A 79 7.97 3.63 0.63
CA GLY A 79 8.60 4.28 -0.48
C GLY A 79 9.46 5.44 0.02
N HIS A 80 10.77 5.32 -0.18
CA HIS A 80 11.74 6.32 0.25
C HIS A 80 12.48 6.86 -0.99
N PRO A 81 12.43 8.19 -1.23
CA PRO A 81 13.32 8.80 -2.20
C PRO A 81 14.76 8.75 -1.68
N PHE A 82 15.71 8.62 -2.60
CA PHE A 82 17.12 8.78 -2.28
C PHE A 82 17.46 10.26 -2.12
N LYS A 83 18.43 10.58 -1.25
CA LYS A 83 18.90 11.95 -1.02
C LYS A 83 19.58 12.55 -2.26
N HIS A 84 20.19 11.68 -3.06
CA HIS A 84 20.81 12.01 -4.34
C HIS A 84 20.53 10.91 -5.36
N LYS A 85 20.70 11.26 -6.64
CA LYS A 85 20.54 10.32 -7.75
C LYS A 85 21.75 9.40 -7.79
N VAL A 86 21.52 8.10 -7.85
CA VAL A 86 22.60 7.10 -8.02
C VAL A 86 22.74 6.78 -9.51
N PRO A 87 23.91 6.98 -10.14
CA PRO A 87 24.09 6.65 -11.55
C PRO A 87 23.97 5.14 -11.77
N ILE A 88 23.57 4.74 -12.98
CA ILE A 88 23.53 3.31 -13.33
C ILE A 88 24.90 2.65 -13.43
N TYR A 89 25.95 3.45 -13.60
CA TYR A 89 27.32 3.01 -13.81
C TYR A 89 28.00 2.73 -12.47
N HIS A 90 28.61 1.56 -12.34
CA HIS A 90 29.36 1.19 -11.16
C HIS A 90 30.76 1.84 -11.19
N PRO A 91 31.32 2.30 -10.05
CA PRO A 91 32.65 2.93 -10.01
C PRO A 91 33.78 2.05 -10.57
N ASP A 92 33.72 0.74 -10.32
CA ASP A 92 34.70 -0.24 -10.82
C ASP A 92 34.47 -0.63 -12.30
N GLY A 93 33.56 0.05 -12.99
CA GLY A 93 33.17 -0.23 -14.37
C GLY A 93 31.92 -1.10 -14.49
N GLY A 94 31.25 -1.00 -15.64
CA GLY A 94 29.98 -1.69 -15.89
C GLY A 94 28.77 -1.01 -15.24
N PHE A 95 27.74 -1.80 -14.91
CA PHE A 95 26.49 -1.31 -14.32
C PHE A 95 26.24 -1.94 -12.96
N TYR A 96 25.59 -1.23 -12.03
CA TYR A 96 25.18 -1.81 -10.74
C TYR A 96 24.34 -3.09 -10.94
N GLU A 97 23.35 -3.04 -11.83
CA GLU A 97 22.49 -4.19 -12.14
C GLU A 97 23.24 -5.40 -12.72
N SER A 98 24.50 -5.25 -13.15
CA SER A 98 25.32 -6.35 -13.67
C SER A 98 26.08 -7.13 -12.60
N ILE A 99 26.11 -6.64 -11.34
CA ILE A 99 26.72 -7.36 -10.22
C ILE A 99 25.94 -8.65 -9.97
N ASP A 100 26.62 -9.79 -9.99
CA ASP A 100 26.05 -11.14 -9.77
C ASP A 100 24.76 -11.39 -10.57
N PHE A 101 24.71 -10.88 -11.82
CA PHE A 101 23.50 -10.94 -12.64
C PHE A 101 23.03 -12.39 -12.92
N ALA A 102 23.95 -13.35 -12.90
CA ALA A 102 23.70 -14.75 -13.22
C ALA A 102 22.70 -15.39 -12.26
N ASP A 103 22.57 -14.86 -11.03
CA ASP A 103 21.63 -15.34 -10.02
C ASP A 103 20.16 -15.07 -10.40
N VAL A 104 19.93 -14.08 -11.27
CA VAL A 104 18.58 -13.54 -11.53
C VAL A 104 18.25 -13.39 -13.02
N ARG A 105 19.25 -13.42 -13.91
CA ARG A 105 19.13 -13.15 -15.35
C ARG A 105 20.19 -13.89 -16.17
N ASN A 106 19.90 -14.14 -17.44
CA ASN A 106 20.82 -14.86 -18.35
C ASN A 106 21.85 -13.96 -19.06
N LYS A 107 21.72 -12.63 -18.96
CA LYS A 107 22.58 -11.66 -19.66
C LYS A 107 23.14 -10.61 -18.69
N PRO A 108 24.41 -10.22 -18.83
CA PRO A 108 25.04 -9.23 -17.93
C PRO A 108 24.37 -7.86 -18.03
N ASN A 109 24.12 -7.41 -19.25
CA ASN A 109 23.51 -6.11 -19.51
C ASN A 109 22.01 -6.12 -19.18
N PRO A 110 21.51 -5.13 -18.41
CA PRO A 110 20.08 -5.02 -18.12
C PRO A 110 19.26 -4.75 -19.37
N SER A 111 18.06 -5.33 -19.45
CA SER A 111 17.10 -5.02 -20.51
C SER A 111 16.42 -3.68 -20.21
N TRP A 112 17.08 -2.57 -20.49
CA TRP A 112 16.60 -1.21 -20.18
C TRP A 112 15.25 -0.84 -20.81
N GLN A 113 14.74 -1.65 -21.75
CA GLN A 113 13.42 -1.49 -22.35
C GLN A 113 12.30 -2.08 -21.48
N ASN A 114 12.63 -2.93 -20.51
CA ASN A 114 11.66 -3.56 -19.63
C ASN A 114 11.37 -2.68 -18.41
N SER A 115 10.08 -2.48 -18.14
CA SER A 115 9.61 -1.69 -17.00
C SER A 115 10.00 -2.34 -15.67
N ILE A 116 9.84 -3.66 -15.55
CA ILE A 116 10.20 -4.43 -14.35
C ILE A 116 11.35 -5.37 -14.69
N ARG A 117 12.36 -5.44 -13.80
CA ARG A 117 13.53 -6.29 -13.97
C ARG A 117 13.95 -6.90 -12.64
N LYS A 118 14.39 -8.16 -12.65
CA LYS A 118 15.05 -8.77 -11.48
C LYS A 118 16.47 -8.23 -11.31
N ILE A 119 16.87 -8.06 -10.07
CA ILE A 119 18.22 -7.63 -9.68
C ILE A 119 18.72 -8.54 -8.55
N SER A 120 20.02 -8.84 -8.55
CA SER A 120 20.64 -9.68 -7.51
C SER A 120 20.65 -8.95 -6.18
N ASP A 121 20.78 -9.71 -5.09
CA ASP A 121 20.82 -9.18 -3.73
C ASP A 121 21.98 -8.23 -3.52
N ARG A 122 23.16 -8.60 -4.05
CA ARG A 122 24.36 -7.79 -3.97
C ARG A 122 24.25 -6.50 -4.77
N ALA A 123 23.71 -6.56 -5.99
CA ALA A 123 23.49 -5.37 -6.80
C ALA A 123 22.50 -4.39 -6.15
N PHE A 124 21.41 -4.91 -5.59
CA PHE A 124 20.42 -4.12 -4.86
C PHE A 124 21.02 -3.42 -3.64
N ASN A 125 21.76 -4.17 -2.82
CA ASN A 125 22.41 -3.64 -1.63
C ASN A 125 23.49 -2.60 -1.99
N ALA A 126 24.24 -2.81 -3.07
CA ALA A 126 25.23 -1.85 -3.55
C ALA A 126 24.57 -0.51 -3.93
N ILE A 127 23.43 -0.54 -4.63
CA ILE A 127 22.69 0.70 -4.96
C ILE A 127 22.20 1.41 -3.70
N LEU A 128 21.66 0.68 -2.71
CA LEU A 128 21.23 1.27 -1.44
C LEU A 128 22.39 1.93 -0.70
N GLN A 129 23.54 1.27 -0.63
CA GLN A 129 24.74 1.83 -0.01
C GLN A 129 25.19 3.11 -0.74
N SER A 130 25.22 3.09 -2.08
CA SER A 130 25.55 4.28 -2.87
C SER A 130 24.52 5.40 -2.75
N ALA A 131 23.31 5.12 -2.29
CA ALA A 131 22.26 6.08 -1.99
C ALA A 131 22.28 6.58 -0.53
N ASP A 132 23.27 6.16 0.29
CA ASP A 132 23.33 6.39 1.73
C ASP A 132 22.08 5.86 2.48
N MET A 133 21.54 4.73 2.03
CA MET A 133 20.38 4.06 2.60
C MET A 133 20.78 2.83 3.42
N ASN A 134 20.01 2.51 4.46
CA ASN A 134 20.18 1.28 5.21
C ASN A 134 19.77 0.06 4.34
N ILE A 135 20.62 -0.96 4.27
CA ILE A 135 20.38 -2.20 3.50
C ILE A 135 19.15 -2.99 3.98
N ASP A 136 18.71 -2.78 5.21
CA ASP A 136 17.52 -3.40 5.79
C ASP A 136 16.21 -2.63 5.52
N VAL A 137 16.27 -1.54 4.73
CA VAL A 137 15.07 -0.76 4.36
C VAL A 137 14.01 -1.66 3.74
N GLY A 138 12.81 -1.65 4.33
CA GLY A 138 11.69 -2.46 3.87
C GLY A 138 11.85 -3.97 4.09
N ASN A 139 12.84 -4.45 4.85
CA ASN A 139 13.06 -5.89 5.06
C ASN A 139 12.01 -6.51 6.00
N GLN A 140 11.75 -5.89 7.16
CA GLN A 140 10.66 -6.27 8.07
C GLN A 140 9.31 -6.25 7.33
N SER A 141 9.10 -5.19 6.57
CA SER A 141 7.87 -4.93 5.81
C SER A 141 7.69 -5.92 4.67
N SER A 142 8.77 -6.29 3.98
CA SER A 142 8.79 -7.36 2.99
C SER A 142 8.40 -8.72 3.59
N GLN A 143 8.94 -9.06 4.77
CA GLN A 143 8.59 -10.29 5.49
C GLN A 143 7.12 -10.32 5.90
N LEU A 144 6.58 -9.18 6.36
CA LEU A 144 5.18 -9.05 6.74
C LEU A 144 4.23 -9.15 5.56
N GLU A 145 4.51 -8.48 4.44
CA GLU A 145 3.69 -8.60 3.23
C GLU A 145 3.76 -10.01 2.61
N SER A 146 4.86 -10.74 2.84
CA SER A 146 5.00 -12.13 2.41
C SER A 146 4.25 -13.12 3.33
N ASN A 147 4.06 -12.76 4.60
CA ASN A 147 3.32 -13.55 5.58
C ASN A 147 1.83 -13.17 5.48
N ASN A 148 1.05 -13.96 4.74
CA ASN A 148 -0.37 -13.78 4.42
C ASN A 148 -1.37 -13.65 5.60
N ASN A 149 -0.99 -13.20 6.81
CA ASN A 149 -1.91 -12.97 7.91
C ASN A 149 -2.46 -11.52 7.90
N PRO A 150 -3.76 -11.32 7.61
CA PRO A 150 -4.39 -9.99 7.61
C PRO A 150 -4.18 -9.20 8.90
N ILE A 151 -4.20 -9.84 10.06
CA ILE A 151 -4.07 -9.14 11.34
C ILE A 151 -2.67 -8.58 11.55
N ASP A 152 -1.64 -9.29 11.11
CA ASP A 152 -0.26 -8.83 11.23
C ASP A 152 0.01 -7.63 10.30
N THR A 153 -0.59 -7.64 9.09
CA THR A 153 -0.63 -6.48 8.20
C THR A 153 -1.24 -5.26 8.91
N LEU A 154 -2.39 -5.44 9.58
CA LEU A 154 -3.07 -4.37 10.30
C LEU A 154 -2.27 -3.85 11.50
N LYS A 155 -1.60 -4.73 12.27
CA LYS A 155 -0.72 -4.36 13.39
C LYS A 155 0.40 -3.43 12.91
N GLU A 156 1.05 -3.78 11.80
CA GLU A 156 2.18 -3.00 11.30
C GLU A 156 1.73 -1.66 10.70
N LEU A 157 0.63 -1.65 9.94
CA LEU A 157 0.05 -0.41 9.44
C LEU A 157 -0.25 0.56 10.58
N ASN A 158 -0.87 0.07 11.66
CA ASN A 158 -1.13 0.84 12.86
C ASN A 158 0.16 1.38 13.51
N LYS A 159 1.22 0.57 13.61
CA LYS A 159 2.52 1.01 14.13
C LYS A 159 3.13 2.14 13.30
N ARG A 160 3.08 2.04 11.97
CA ARG A 160 3.61 3.07 11.05
C ARG A 160 2.86 4.40 11.15
N PHE A 161 1.53 4.36 11.29
CA PHE A 161 0.73 5.59 11.44
C PHE A 161 0.83 6.22 12.83
N ARG A 162 1.35 5.49 13.83
CA ARG A 162 1.44 5.95 15.22
C ARG A 162 2.42 7.09 15.43
N THR A 163 3.46 7.18 14.60
CA THR A 163 4.52 8.20 14.72
C THR A 163 4.24 9.47 13.90
N LEU A 164 3.18 9.48 13.09
CA LEU A 164 2.79 10.62 12.27
C LEU A 164 1.90 11.60 13.04
N SER A 165 1.95 12.88 12.66
CA SER A 165 1.01 13.87 13.18
C SER A 165 -0.43 13.52 12.77
N ALA A 166 -1.43 13.97 13.54
CA ALA A 166 -2.83 13.64 13.28
C ALA A 166 -3.30 14.08 11.87
N GLN A 167 -2.85 15.24 11.39
CA GLN A 167 -3.16 15.76 10.05
C GLN A 167 -2.52 14.93 8.94
N GLU A 168 -1.24 14.59 9.04
CA GLU A 168 -0.55 13.77 8.04
C GLU A 168 -1.10 12.35 8.00
N ARG A 169 -1.42 11.81 9.18
CA ARG A 169 -2.06 10.50 9.33
C ARG A 169 -3.42 10.47 8.63
N SER A 170 -4.28 11.45 8.87
CA SER A 170 -5.61 11.52 8.25
C SER A 170 -5.53 11.61 6.72
N LYS A 171 -4.65 12.49 6.19
CA LYS A 171 -4.42 12.60 4.74
C LYS A 171 -3.94 11.30 4.10
N ARG A 172 -2.97 10.62 4.73
CA ARG A 172 -2.46 9.34 4.21
C ARG A 172 -3.50 8.23 4.27
N ILE A 173 -4.20 8.09 5.39
CA ILE A 173 -5.24 7.07 5.58
C ILE A 173 -6.37 7.24 4.56
N GLN A 174 -6.89 8.47 4.39
CA GLN A 174 -7.93 8.74 3.39
C GLN A 174 -7.47 8.33 1.99
N LYS A 175 -6.27 8.73 1.58
CA LYS A 175 -5.68 8.38 0.27
C LYS A 175 -5.48 6.86 0.10
N HIS A 176 -5.21 6.13 1.18
CA HIS A 176 -5.12 4.66 1.16
C HIS A 176 -6.50 4.00 1.04
N LEU A 177 -7.54 4.56 1.68
CA LEU A 177 -8.88 3.96 1.70
C LEU A 177 -9.62 4.16 0.37
N ASP A 178 -9.54 5.36 -0.21
CA ASP A 178 -10.17 5.70 -1.50
C ASP A 178 -9.69 4.81 -2.65
N ARG A 179 -8.57 4.11 -2.49
CA ARG A 179 -7.94 3.25 -3.52
C ARG A 179 -8.07 1.75 -3.26
N GLY A 180 -8.76 1.33 -2.20
CA GLY A 180 -8.91 -0.10 -1.89
C GLY A 180 -7.65 -0.74 -1.28
N SER A 181 -6.94 -0.04 -0.40
CA SER A 181 -5.67 -0.49 0.21
C SER A 181 -5.70 -1.87 0.88
N SER A 182 -4.49 -2.40 1.10
CA SER A 182 -4.16 -3.44 2.10
C SER A 182 -4.97 -3.38 3.40
N VAL A 183 -5.22 -2.19 3.97
CA VAL A 183 -6.04 -2.04 5.20
C VAL A 183 -7.46 -2.56 4.98
N THR A 184 -8.10 -2.09 3.90
CA THR A 184 -9.47 -2.48 3.54
C THR A 184 -9.56 -3.96 3.23
N LYS A 185 -8.56 -4.51 2.53
CA LYS A 185 -8.50 -5.95 2.24
C LYS A 185 -8.31 -6.80 3.48
N ALA A 186 -7.40 -6.40 4.34
CA ALA A 186 -7.13 -7.12 5.57
C ALA A 186 -8.37 -7.10 6.49
N LEU A 187 -9.02 -5.95 6.63
CA LEU A 187 -10.30 -5.84 7.35
C LEU A 187 -11.39 -6.71 6.74
N LYS A 188 -11.58 -6.68 5.41
CA LYS A 188 -12.54 -7.55 4.71
C LYS A 188 -12.23 -9.03 4.88
N SER A 189 -10.95 -9.40 4.96
CA SER A 189 -10.54 -10.79 5.16
C SER A 189 -10.84 -11.29 6.57
N VAL A 190 -10.81 -10.39 7.57
CA VAL A 190 -11.13 -10.72 8.97
C VAL A 190 -12.63 -10.66 9.25
N LEU A 191 -13.31 -9.61 8.77
CA LEU A 191 -14.71 -9.32 9.10
C LEU A 191 -15.71 -9.86 8.08
N GLY A 192 -15.25 -10.27 6.90
CA GLY A 192 -16.10 -10.59 5.77
C GLY A 192 -16.78 -9.36 5.16
N ALA A 193 -17.61 -9.58 4.14
CA ALA A 193 -18.37 -8.53 3.48
C ALA A 193 -19.70 -8.24 4.20
N SER A 194 -19.64 -7.98 5.52
CA SER A 194 -20.81 -7.63 6.31
C SER A 194 -20.76 -6.16 6.74
N CYS A 195 -21.86 -5.45 6.54
CA CYS A 195 -22.01 -4.08 7.04
C CYS A 195 -22.07 -4.11 8.57
N GLN A 196 -21.11 -3.44 9.22
CA GLN A 196 -21.06 -3.38 10.69
C GLN A 196 -22.26 -2.62 11.29
N ILE A 197 -22.97 -1.82 10.50
CA ILE A 197 -24.11 -1.00 10.95
C ILE A 197 -25.43 -1.77 10.90
N CYS A 198 -25.73 -2.38 9.75
CA CYS A 198 -27.04 -3.00 9.50
C CYS A 198 -26.99 -4.50 9.22
N GLY A 199 -25.79 -5.12 9.22
CA GLY A 199 -25.61 -6.55 9.00
C GLY A 199 -25.72 -7.01 7.55
N TRP A 200 -25.93 -6.10 6.59
CA TRP A 200 -26.05 -6.44 5.17
C TRP A 200 -24.82 -7.19 4.63
N SER A 201 -25.04 -8.36 4.02
CA SER A 201 -23.99 -9.33 3.63
C SER A 201 -23.35 -9.12 2.25
N GLY A 202 -23.47 -7.91 1.67
CA GLY A 202 -22.93 -7.62 0.35
C GLY A 202 -23.72 -8.23 -0.81
N PHE A 203 -23.26 -7.98 -2.03
CA PHE A 203 -23.67 -8.71 -3.24
C PHE A 203 -22.44 -9.20 -4.01
N ALA A 204 -22.55 -10.31 -4.74
CA ALA A 204 -21.43 -10.84 -5.51
C ALA A 204 -21.02 -9.89 -6.64
N LYS A 205 -19.75 -9.51 -6.67
CA LYS A 205 -19.13 -8.81 -7.80
C LYS A 205 -18.86 -9.79 -8.95
N LYS A 206 -18.51 -9.25 -10.11
CA LYS A 206 -18.10 -10.04 -11.29
C LYS A 206 -16.91 -10.96 -11.03
N ASP A 207 -16.06 -10.61 -10.06
CA ASP A 207 -14.91 -11.41 -9.63
C ASP A 207 -15.25 -12.50 -8.60
N GLY A 208 -16.53 -12.64 -8.23
CA GLY A 208 -17.02 -13.62 -7.24
C GLY A 208 -16.90 -13.18 -5.78
N SER A 209 -16.20 -12.09 -5.47
CA SER A 209 -16.12 -11.56 -4.10
C SER A 209 -17.31 -10.65 -3.77
N ASN A 210 -17.72 -10.60 -2.50
CA ASN A 210 -18.86 -9.77 -2.10
C ASN A 210 -18.47 -8.28 -1.96
N TYR A 211 -19.36 -7.42 -2.45
CA TYR A 211 -19.22 -5.96 -2.41
C TYR A 211 -19.49 -5.41 -1.01
N ILE A 212 -18.54 -4.64 -0.47
CA ILE A 212 -18.70 -3.82 0.73
C ILE A 212 -17.70 -2.64 0.67
N GLU A 213 -18.07 -1.50 1.25
CA GLU A 213 -17.27 -0.27 1.25
C GLU A 213 -16.56 -0.11 2.60
N ALA A 214 -15.30 0.34 2.58
CA ALA A 214 -14.63 0.77 3.81
C ALA A 214 -14.77 2.28 3.94
N HIS A 215 -15.19 2.74 5.11
CA HIS A 215 -15.43 4.15 5.38
C HIS A 215 -14.55 4.64 6.53
N HIS A 216 -13.88 5.78 6.33
CA HIS A 216 -13.04 6.43 7.34
C HIS A 216 -13.82 7.48 8.13
N LEU A 217 -13.87 7.35 9.44
CA LEU A 217 -14.59 8.27 10.33
C LEU A 217 -13.72 9.51 10.67
N VAL A 218 -13.50 10.38 9.68
CA VAL A 218 -12.56 11.53 9.76
C VAL A 218 -12.72 12.36 11.05
N GLN A 219 -13.95 12.63 11.49
CA GLN A 219 -14.25 13.45 12.68
C GLN A 219 -13.73 12.85 14.00
N MET A 220 -13.53 11.53 14.08
CA MET A 220 -12.97 10.87 15.26
C MET A 220 -11.44 10.95 15.32
N SER A 221 -10.76 10.97 14.17
CA SER A 221 -9.29 11.00 14.09
C SER A 221 -8.65 12.30 14.58
N GLU A 222 -9.38 13.42 14.46
CA GLU A 222 -8.92 14.75 14.89
C GLU A 222 -9.05 14.94 16.41
N LYS A 223 -10.05 14.31 17.04
CA LYS A 223 -10.33 14.45 18.48
C LYS A 223 -9.57 13.44 19.35
N SER A 224 -9.07 12.35 18.78
CA SER A 224 -8.40 11.29 19.54
C SER A 224 -6.91 11.17 19.19
N LYS A 225 -6.06 11.73 20.09
CA LYS A 225 -4.62 11.46 20.08
C LYS A 225 -4.39 9.95 20.14
N GLY A 226 -3.70 9.39 19.15
CA GLY A 226 -3.34 7.97 19.12
C GLY A 226 -4.31 7.04 18.38
N SER A 227 -5.45 7.52 17.85
CA SER A 227 -6.37 6.65 17.07
C SER A 227 -5.64 6.01 15.90
N LEU A 228 -5.57 4.69 15.92
CA LEU A 228 -4.88 3.93 14.89
C LEU A 228 -5.73 3.88 13.61
N CYS A 229 -5.12 3.46 12.49
CA CYS A 229 -5.78 3.47 11.18
C CYS A 229 -7.04 2.62 11.17
N THR A 230 -6.96 1.38 11.67
CA THR A 230 -8.08 0.44 11.63
C THR A 230 -9.24 0.83 12.54
N GLU A 231 -8.96 1.39 13.72
CA GLU A 231 -9.97 1.76 14.72
C GLU A 231 -10.96 2.80 14.22
N ASN A 232 -10.56 3.53 13.18
CA ASN A 232 -11.33 4.61 12.58
C ASN A 232 -11.92 4.26 11.22
N ILE A 233 -11.84 2.98 10.83
CA ILE A 233 -12.38 2.46 9.58
C ILE A 233 -13.46 1.45 9.91
N ILE A 234 -14.59 1.56 9.23
CA ILE A 234 -15.70 0.60 9.33
C ILE A 234 -16.03 0.03 7.96
N LEU A 235 -16.57 -1.19 7.92
CA LEU A 235 -17.19 -1.75 6.72
C LEU A 235 -18.68 -1.40 6.68
N ALA A 236 -19.11 -0.72 5.62
CA ALA A 236 -20.47 -0.22 5.45
C ALA A 236 -21.04 -0.59 4.08
N CYS A 237 -22.36 -0.80 4.00
CA CYS A 237 -23.06 -0.95 2.73
C CYS A 237 -23.21 0.40 2.01
N PRO A 238 -23.48 0.42 0.68
CA PRO A 238 -23.65 1.67 -0.07
C PRO A 238 -24.66 2.65 0.54
N ASN A 239 -25.73 2.14 1.15
CA ASN A 239 -26.78 2.97 1.73
C ASN A 239 -26.31 3.61 3.04
N CYS A 240 -25.82 2.81 4.00
CA CYS A 240 -25.31 3.34 5.26
C CYS A 240 -24.09 4.24 5.03
N HIS A 241 -23.20 3.89 4.11
CA HIS A 241 -22.03 4.69 3.78
C HIS A 241 -22.43 6.08 3.24
N ARG A 242 -23.33 6.13 2.26
CA ARG A 242 -23.84 7.40 1.72
C ARG A 242 -24.60 8.20 2.77
N GLU A 243 -25.37 7.53 3.62
CA GLU A 243 -26.11 8.22 4.68
C GLU A 243 -25.18 8.86 5.72
N ILE A 244 -24.05 8.24 6.06
CA ILE A 244 -23.04 8.89 6.91
C ILE A 244 -22.54 10.20 6.27
N HIS A 245 -22.33 10.23 4.95
CA HIS A 245 -21.82 11.41 4.26
C HIS A 245 -22.87 12.50 4.01
N TYR A 246 -24.12 12.12 3.71
CA TYR A 246 -25.13 13.04 3.16
C TYR A 246 -26.44 13.06 3.96
N GLY A 247 -26.58 12.20 4.96
CA GLY A 247 -27.77 12.08 5.79
C GLY A 247 -27.96 13.31 6.66
N LYS A 248 -29.14 13.92 6.59
CA LYS A 248 -29.47 15.14 7.35
C LYS A 248 -29.32 14.96 8.87
N ASN A 249 -29.62 13.77 9.36
CA ASN A 249 -29.61 13.42 10.78
C ASN A 249 -28.56 12.35 11.10
N ALA A 250 -27.58 12.14 10.22
CA ALA A 250 -26.53 11.17 10.46
C ALA A 250 -25.56 11.72 11.52
N ASP A 251 -25.39 10.98 12.62
CA ASP A 251 -24.44 11.33 13.68
C ASP A 251 -23.53 10.14 13.99
N VAL A 252 -22.23 10.40 14.07
CA VAL A 252 -21.21 9.40 14.34
C VAL A 252 -20.16 9.93 15.30
N TYR A 253 -19.98 9.26 16.43
CA TYR A 253 -18.99 9.65 17.43
C TYR A 253 -18.40 8.44 18.16
N GLY A 254 -17.20 8.62 18.72
CA GLY A 254 -16.56 7.61 19.54
C GLY A 254 -16.95 7.71 21.01
N ASP A 255 -17.17 6.57 21.65
CA ASP A 255 -17.42 6.43 23.09
C ASP A 255 -16.53 5.30 23.65
N GLY A 256 -15.37 5.67 24.20
CA GLY A 256 -14.36 4.70 24.64
C GLY A 256 -13.90 3.76 23.51
N ASN A 257 -14.17 2.46 23.65
CA ASN A 257 -13.88 1.43 22.64
C ASN A 257 -15.01 1.21 21.62
N LEU A 258 -16.07 2.00 21.69
CA LEU A 258 -17.23 1.92 20.81
C LEU A 258 -17.26 3.09 19.82
N ILE A 259 -17.97 2.86 18.73
CA ILE A 259 -18.42 3.85 17.76
C ILE A 259 -19.94 3.83 17.82
N CYS A 260 -20.53 4.96 18.19
CA CYS A 260 -21.97 5.19 18.18
C CYS A 260 -22.36 5.76 16.82
N ILE A 261 -23.36 5.16 16.17
CA ILE A 261 -23.85 5.55 14.85
C ILE A 261 -25.37 5.69 14.94
N ASP A 262 -25.87 6.87 14.59
CA ASP A 262 -27.30 7.20 14.47
C ASP A 262 -27.60 7.56 13.01
N LEU A 263 -28.29 6.66 12.31
CA LEU A 263 -28.83 6.85 10.97
C LEU A 263 -30.36 6.78 11.05
N SER A 264 -31.05 7.23 9.99
CA SER A 264 -32.52 7.32 9.96
C SER A 264 -33.22 6.02 10.34
N ASN A 265 -32.64 4.88 9.94
CA ASN A 265 -33.20 3.55 10.20
C ASN A 265 -32.35 2.68 11.14
N HIS A 266 -31.17 3.15 11.55
CA HIS A 266 -30.21 2.33 12.29
C HIS A 266 -29.55 3.14 13.39
N LYS A 267 -29.82 2.76 14.64
CA LYS A 267 -29.09 3.23 15.82
C LYS A 267 -28.31 2.07 16.39
N THR A 268 -27.00 2.17 16.37
CA THR A 268 -26.14 1.07 16.79
C THR A 268 -24.87 1.55 17.46
N LYS A 269 -24.29 0.65 18.27
CA LYS A 269 -22.99 0.81 18.89
C LYS A 269 -22.13 -0.36 18.44
N ILE A 270 -21.05 -0.06 17.74
CA ILE A 270 -20.12 -1.08 17.23
C ILE A 270 -18.79 -0.96 17.95
N MET A 271 -18.13 -2.09 18.18
CA MET A 271 -16.76 -2.10 18.68
C MET A 271 -15.83 -1.48 17.63
N LYS A 272 -14.89 -0.65 18.08
CA LYS A 272 -13.79 -0.20 17.23
C LYS A 272 -13.01 -1.40 16.72
N ASN A 273 -12.55 -1.33 15.47
CA ASN A 273 -11.71 -2.34 14.83
C ASN A 273 -10.25 -2.27 15.36
N THR A 274 -10.10 -2.40 16.68
CA THR A 274 -8.82 -2.57 17.37
C THR A 274 -8.23 -3.94 17.03
N ILE A 275 -6.92 -4.08 17.11
CA ILE A 275 -6.26 -5.37 16.87
C ILE A 275 -6.81 -6.47 17.78
N ALA A 276 -6.97 -6.19 19.09
CA ALA A 276 -7.50 -7.14 20.04
C ALA A 276 -8.95 -7.59 19.69
N HIS A 277 -9.79 -6.65 19.22
CA HIS A 277 -11.13 -7.00 18.76
C HIS A 277 -11.08 -7.89 17.51
N LEU A 278 -10.26 -7.54 16.52
CA LEU A 278 -10.13 -8.30 15.27
C LEU A 278 -9.61 -9.72 15.51
N GLU A 279 -8.64 -9.89 16.42
CA GLU A 279 -8.14 -11.21 16.84
C GLU A 279 -9.26 -12.06 17.47
N SER A 280 -10.12 -11.46 18.29
CA SER A 280 -11.26 -12.17 18.89
C SER A 280 -12.28 -12.65 17.85
N VAL A 281 -12.51 -11.88 16.78
CA VAL A 281 -13.45 -12.23 15.71
C VAL A 281 -12.90 -13.38 14.85
N GLN A 282 -11.60 -13.36 14.54
CA GLN A 282 -10.95 -14.41 13.76
C GLN A 282 -11.01 -15.78 14.45
N ASN A 283 -10.78 -15.82 15.78
CA ASN A 283 -10.82 -17.05 16.57
C ASN A 283 -12.22 -17.67 16.70
N ILE A 284 -13.30 -16.90 16.47
CA ILE A 284 -14.69 -17.41 16.49
C ILE A 284 -15.08 -18.01 15.13
N SER A 285 -14.37 -17.62 14.07
CA SER A 285 -14.67 -18.01 12.69
C SER A 285 -13.79 -19.16 12.17
N SER A 286 -12.89 -19.68 13.03
CA SER A 286 -11.95 -20.78 12.78
C SER A 286 -12.44 -22.07 13.44
#